data_AF-A0A497FTD0-F1
#
_entry.id   AF-A0A497FTD0-F1
#
_cell.length_a   1.000
_cell.length_b   1.000
_cell.length_c   1.000
_cell.angle_alpha   90.00
_cell.angle_beta   90.00
_cell.angle_gamma   90.00
#
_symmetry.space_group_name_H-M   'P 1'
#
loop_
_entity.id
_entity.type
_entity.pdbx_description
1 polymer ?
#
loop_
_entity_poly.entity_id
_entity_poly.type
_entity_poly.pdbx_seq_one_letter_code
_entity_poly.pdbx_strand_id
1 'polypeptide(L)'
;NGEVQGVGVKLRGKRIRVAKYWSSKKPLYLNKPSSVEDLLKANVIRLERLVLRSKKILERTLEKHSGKRPIVSYSGGKDSLVTLHIALNSVGVDEAIFNDTGLELPETLENVDKVAELYGLRLHVASAGNRFFDSLWIYGPPARDYRWCCKVCKLTPIARTYREVTSSEIISIVGQRKYESIQRYRQRYFEKSRWLPKVYLLSPILDWSALEVWLYVFKEKLPYNALYAQGLDRIGCWLCPACELAEFNTVKTLHPELWDPWEKYLMKYAEKRSLPGEWVKYGWWRWKKLPGDQKRFIKKLGLNIDEMEEKNQKIEYVSRVKKDKNSIIVYFSIIVDLKKVEALLPIYVDEYSLKEDKLEFTSPRGNKISLYRSFLKIELKNTENVLEDFTDIIHIALRATLCSKCYSCVNWCPNNAIIYDSLIGGFRVIRDKCSKCKICNKECPTVRYVGSNIIKNFEPLIVFYSIEA
;
A
#
# COMPACT_ATOMS: atom_id res chain seq x y z
N ASN A 1 -31.67 40.27 1.04
CA ASN A 1 -32.96 39.63 0.72
C ASN A 1 -33.07 38.18 1.23
N GLY A 2 -32.37 37.80 2.31
CA GLY A 2 -32.90 37.00 3.42
C GLY A 2 -33.43 35.57 3.24
N GLU A 3 -33.71 35.07 2.03
CA GLU A 3 -34.30 33.74 1.86
C GLU A 3 -33.30 32.65 2.25
N VAL A 4 -33.61 31.93 3.33
CA VAL A 4 -32.82 30.79 3.79
C VAL A 4 -33.08 29.62 2.85
N GLN A 5 -32.03 29.17 2.18
CA GLN A 5 -32.06 27.96 1.35
C GLN A 5 -31.42 26.80 2.13
N GLY A 6 -31.78 25.57 1.78
CA GLY A 6 -31.17 24.40 2.41
C GLY A 6 -31.35 23.12 1.62
N VAL A 7 -30.50 22.14 1.93
CA VAL A 7 -30.58 20.78 1.39
C VAL A 7 -31.42 19.93 2.34
N GLY A 8 -32.57 19.47 1.87
CA GLY A 8 -33.42 18.52 2.58
C GLY A 8 -33.07 17.07 2.20
N VAL A 9 -32.80 16.23 3.20
CA VAL A 9 -32.68 14.79 3.01
C VAL A 9 -34.03 14.16 3.36
N LYS A 10 -34.68 13.57 2.37
CA LYS A 10 -35.94 12.83 2.58
C LYS A 10 -35.66 11.59 3.42
N LEU A 11 -36.33 11.49 4.56
CA LEU A 11 -36.31 10.31 5.42
C LEU A 11 -37.50 9.39 5.07
N ARG A 12 -37.60 8.21 5.70
CA ARG A 12 -38.77 7.33 5.53
C ARG A 12 -40.07 8.08 5.85
N GLY A 13 -41.05 7.95 4.95
CA GLY A 13 -42.36 8.63 5.02
C GLY A 13 -42.34 10.04 4.42
N LYS A 14 -43.15 10.95 4.98
CA LYS A 14 -43.24 12.37 4.57
C LYS A 14 -42.27 13.29 5.33
N ARG A 15 -41.23 12.74 5.95
CA ARG A 15 -40.28 13.49 6.78
C ARG A 15 -39.08 13.99 5.96
N ILE A 16 -38.69 15.24 6.18
CA ILE A 16 -37.49 15.85 5.59
C ILE A 16 -36.59 16.31 6.73
N ARG A 17 -35.31 15.94 6.68
CA ARG A 17 -34.28 16.48 7.59
C ARG A 17 -33.47 17.52 6.83
N VAL A 18 -33.41 18.75 7.33
CA VAL A 18 -32.52 19.77 6.78
C VAL A 18 -31.08 19.38 7.12
N ALA A 19 -30.28 19.04 6.11
CA ALA A 19 -28.88 18.64 6.29
C ALA A 19 -27.92 19.84 6.33
N LYS A 20 -28.25 20.90 5.59
CA LYS A 20 -27.50 22.16 5.56
C LYS A 20 -28.46 23.27 5.19
N TYR A 21 -28.32 24.45 5.80
CA TYR A 21 -29.01 25.66 5.38
C TYR A 21 -28.01 26.82 5.27
N TRP A 22 -28.33 27.82 4.47
CA TRP A 22 -27.55 29.04 4.31
C TRP A 22 -28.47 30.16 3.86
N SER A 23 -28.12 31.40 4.20
CA SER A 23 -28.78 32.56 3.63
C SER A 23 -28.43 32.65 2.14
N SER A 24 -29.43 32.68 1.28
CA SER A 24 -29.25 32.88 -0.15
C SER A 24 -28.48 34.17 -0.39
N LYS A 25 -27.28 34.05 -0.97
CA LYS A 25 -26.56 35.17 -1.56
C LYS A 25 -26.96 35.20 -3.02
N LYS A 26 -27.45 36.35 -3.51
CA LYS A 26 -27.62 36.53 -4.96
C LYS A 26 -26.29 36.21 -5.63
N PRO A 27 -26.27 35.35 -6.67
CA PRO A 27 -25.05 35.12 -7.42
C PRO A 27 -24.52 36.48 -7.91
N LEU A 28 -23.23 36.73 -7.71
CA LEU A 28 -22.57 37.85 -8.34
C LEU A 28 -22.42 37.51 -9.82
N TYR A 29 -23.36 37.96 -10.63
CA TYR A 29 -23.21 37.91 -12.08
C TYR A 29 -22.23 39.01 -12.48
N LEU A 30 -21.05 38.60 -12.92
CA LEU A 30 -20.12 39.51 -13.58
C LEU A 30 -20.60 39.69 -15.02
N ASN A 31 -20.66 40.94 -15.49
CA ASN A 31 -21.01 41.28 -16.88
C ASN A 31 -19.92 40.86 -17.89
N LYS A 32 -18.90 40.12 -17.45
CA LYS A 32 -17.83 39.57 -18.28
C LYS A 32 -17.38 38.20 -17.73
N PRO A 33 -16.97 37.25 -18.59
CA PRO A 33 -16.33 36.03 -18.13
C PRO A 33 -15.03 36.37 -17.39
N SER A 34 -14.70 35.62 -16.35
CA SER A 34 -13.41 35.73 -15.66
C SER A 34 -12.35 34.91 -16.37
N SER A 35 -11.17 35.49 -16.56
CA SER A 35 -9.99 34.77 -17.08
C SER A 35 -9.20 34.09 -15.95
N VAL A 36 -8.28 33.19 -16.30
CA VAL A 36 -7.31 32.63 -15.34
C VAL A 36 -6.46 33.74 -14.72
N GLU A 37 -6.14 34.79 -15.50
CA GLU A 37 -5.38 35.94 -15.02
C GLU A 37 -6.16 36.72 -13.94
N ASP A 38 -7.47 36.94 -14.13
CA ASP A 38 -8.32 37.57 -13.12
C ASP A 38 -8.34 36.74 -11.82
N LEU A 39 -8.41 35.41 -11.96
CA LEU A 39 -8.38 34.49 -10.82
C LEU A 39 -7.04 34.53 -10.08
N LEU A 40 -5.91 34.58 -10.81
CA LEU A 40 -4.58 34.71 -10.21
C LEU A 40 -4.41 36.05 -9.48
N LYS A 41 -4.79 37.16 -10.12
CA LYS A 41 -4.75 38.51 -9.52
C LYS A 41 -5.56 38.57 -8.23
N ALA A 42 -6.76 37.99 -8.23
CA ALA A 42 -7.62 37.96 -7.04
C ALA A 42 -7.02 37.15 -5.87
N ASN A 43 -6.10 36.22 -6.14
CA ASN A 43 -5.56 35.29 -5.14
C ASN A 43 -4.06 35.51 -4.83
N VAL A 44 -3.39 36.50 -5.42
CA VAL A 44 -1.93 36.67 -5.33
C VAL A 44 -1.43 36.77 -3.88
N ILE A 45 -2.06 37.62 -3.06
CA ILE A 45 -1.68 37.82 -1.65
C ILE A 45 -1.84 36.50 -0.86
N ARG A 46 -2.88 35.71 -1.16
CA ARG A 46 -3.12 34.43 -0.51
C ARG A 46 -2.03 33.42 -0.87
N LEU A 47 -1.63 33.35 -2.13
CA LEU A 47 -0.57 32.46 -2.61
C LEU A 47 0.79 32.83 -2.03
N GLU A 48 1.15 34.12 -2.02
CA GLU A 48 2.43 34.58 -1.45
C GLU A 48 2.57 34.22 0.02
N ARG A 49 1.50 34.40 0.81
CA ARG A 49 1.49 33.98 2.22
C ARG A 49 1.67 32.47 2.39
N LEU A 50 1.08 31.66 1.51
CA LEU A 50 1.24 30.21 1.54
C LEU A 50 2.67 29.80 1.21
N VAL A 51 3.24 30.36 0.14
CA VAL A 51 4.63 30.09 -0.27
C VAL A 51 5.60 30.48 0.83
N LEU A 52 5.45 31.68 1.41
CA LEU A 52 6.28 32.14 2.53
C LEU A 52 6.19 31.19 3.73
N ARG A 53 4.99 30.70 4.04
CA ARG A 53 4.80 29.74 5.13
C ARG A 53 5.49 28.41 4.83
N SER A 54 5.32 27.88 3.62
CA SER A 54 5.95 26.63 3.16
C SER A 54 7.49 26.75 3.19
N LYS A 55 8.05 27.87 2.73
CA LYS A 55 9.48 28.19 2.83
C LYS A 55 9.98 28.16 4.27
N LYS A 56 9.33 28.89 5.18
CA LYS A 56 9.69 28.91 6.61
C LYS A 56 9.63 27.53 7.26
N ILE A 57 8.69 26.68 6.86
CA ILE A 57 8.60 25.29 7.35
C ILE A 57 9.80 24.47 6.88
N LEU A 58 10.15 24.57 5.60
CA LEU A 58 11.31 23.88 5.04
C LEU A 58 12.60 24.31 5.75
N GLU A 59 12.90 25.61 5.74
CA GLU A 59 14.12 26.18 6.34
C GLU A 59 14.31 25.72 7.79
N ARG A 60 13.32 26.00 8.65
CA ARG A 60 13.39 25.65 10.08
C ARG A 60 13.52 24.16 10.34
N THR A 61 12.86 23.32 9.53
CA THR A 61 12.90 21.87 9.73
C THR A 61 14.24 21.30 9.28
N LEU A 62 14.76 21.76 8.13
CA LEU A 62 16.04 21.29 7.60
C LEU A 62 17.21 21.78 8.45
N GLU A 63 17.17 23.02 8.95
CA GLU A 63 18.16 23.55 9.89
C GLU A 63 18.19 22.74 11.20
N LYS A 64 17.02 22.51 11.82
CA LYS A 64 16.90 21.73 13.05
C LYS A 64 17.32 20.25 12.89
N HIS A 65 17.30 19.74 11.67
CA HIS A 65 17.58 18.33 11.36
C HIS A 65 18.67 18.16 10.32
N SER A 66 19.70 19.01 10.35
CA SER A 66 20.81 19.05 9.39
C SER A 66 21.57 17.73 9.21
N GLY A 67 21.54 16.83 10.21
CA GLY A 67 22.10 15.48 10.11
C GLY A 67 21.29 14.50 9.26
N LYS A 68 20.15 14.91 8.69
CA LYS A 68 19.29 14.09 7.83
C LYS A 68 19.33 14.61 6.40
N ARG A 69 19.38 13.71 5.43
CA ARG A 69 19.45 14.07 4.00
C ARG A 69 18.05 14.41 3.47
N PRO A 70 17.79 15.64 2.99
CA PRO A 70 16.51 15.99 2.36
C PRO A 70 16.43 15.43 0.94
N ILE A 71 15.31 14.79 0.61
CA ILE A 71 15.02 14.29 -0.75
C ILE A 71 13.54 14.58 -1.03
N VAL A 72 13.23 15.15 -2.19
CA VAL A 72 11.84 15.37 -2.59
C VAL A 72 11.25 14.07 -3.15
N SER A 73 10.10 13.64 -2.62
CA SER A 73 9.29 12.59 -3.26
C SER A 73 8.43 13.18 -4.36
N TYR A 74 8.90 13.08 -5.60
CA TYR A 74 8.20 13.55 -6.77
C TYR A 74 7.47 12.40 -7.46
N SER A 75 6.17 12.55 -7.73
CA SER A 75 5.32 11.45 -8.26
C SER A 75 4.76 11.73 -9.65
N GLY A 76 5.18 12.82 -10.32
CA GLY A 76 4.52 13.31 -11.53
C GLY A 76 3.15 13.97 -11.29
N GLY A 77 2.72 14.11 -10.04
CA GLY A 77 1.45 14.76 -9.68
C GLY A 77 1.62 16.25 -9.35
N LYS A 78 0.56 17.04 -9.52
CA LYS A 78 0.56 18.51 -9.29
C LYS A 78 1.04 18.90 -7.88
N ASP A 79 0.62 18.15 -6.85
CA ASP A 79 0.94 18.46 -5.46
C ASP A 79 2.43 18.23 -5.17
N SER A 80 2.99 17.16 -5.77
CA SER A 80 4.42 16.86 -5.70
C SER A 80 5.27 17.82 -6.53
N LEU A 81 4.75 18.30 -7.67
CA LEU A 81 5.40 19.30 -8.52
C LEU A 81 5.54 20.65 -7.81
N VAL A 82 4.47 21.14 -7.16
CA VAL A 82 4.52 22.37 -6.36
C VAL A 82 5.50 22.21 -5.19
N THR A 83 5.49 21.07 -4.53
CA THR A 83 6.40 20.77 -3.41
C THR A 83 7.86 20.80 -3.86
N LEU A 84 8.16 20.15 -4.99
CA LEU A 84 9.47 20.14 -5.62
C LEU A 84 9.91 21.56 -5.96
N HIS A 85 9.07 22.33 -6.66
CA HIS A 85 9.38 23.68 -7.08
C HIS A 85 9.66 24.62 -5.88
N ILE A 86 8.87 24.52 -4.81
CA ILE A 86 9.11 25.30 -3.59
C ILE A 86 10.39 24.85 -2.89
N ALA A 87 10.66 23.54 -2.78
CA ALA A 87 11.86 23.03 -2.12
C ALA A 87 13.14 23.43 -2.86
N LEU A 88 13.15 23.30 -4.18
CA LEU A 88 14.26 23.70 -5.04
C LEU A 88 14.56 25.19 -4.89
N ASN A 89 13.55 26.05 -5.07
CA ASN A 89 13.75 27.51 -5.06
C ASN A 89 13.95 28.11 -3.67
N SER A 90 13.48 27.44 -2.61
CA SER A 90 13.55 28.01 -1.24
C SER A 90 14.76 27.56 -0.46
N VAL A 91 15.17 26.29 -0.63
CA VAL A 91 16.19 25.64 0.20
C VAL A 91 17.19 24.82 -0.64
N GLY A 92 17.17 24.95 -1.97
CA GLY A 92 18.18 24.35 -2.86
C GLY A 92 18.15 22.82 -2.91
N VAL A 93 17.04 22.17 -2.55
CA VAL A 93 16.95 20.70 -2.62
C VAL A 93 16.68 20.28 -4.06
N ASP A 94 17.74 19.89 -4.76
CA ASP A 94 17.78 19.42 -6.15
C ASP A 94 17.75 17.88 -6.28
N GLU A 95 17.64 17.16 -5.16
CA GLU A 95 17.58 15.70 -5.11
C GLU A 95 16.14 15.22 -4.99
N ALA A 96 15.73 14.36 -5.91
CA ALA A 96 14.37 13.82 -5.98
C ALA A 96 14.37 12.30 -6.06
N ILE A 97 13.30 11.69 -5.58
CA ILE A 97 13.00 10.27 -5.78
C ILE A 97 11.65 10.11 -6.46
N PHE A 98 11.63 9.31 -7.52
CA PHE A 98 10.42 8.84 -8.16
C PHE A 98 10.26 7.34 -7.87
N ASN A 99 9.05 6.93 -7.48
CA ASN A 99 8.74 5.52 -7.26
C ASN A 99 7.97 4.96 -8.46
N ASP A 100 8.70 4.34 -9.37
CA ASP A 100 8.16 3.58 -10.47
C ASP A 100 7.58 2.24 -9.96
N THR A 101 6.26 2.15 -9.90
CA THR A 101 5.58 0.92 -9.47
C THR A 101 5.50 -0.17 -10.54
N GLY A 102 5.92 0.12 -11.77
CA GLY A 102 5.59 -0.68 -12.95
C GLY A 102 4.13 -0.55 -13.39
N LEU A 103 3.38 0.38 -12.79
CA LEU A 103 1.95 0.62 -13.06
C LEU A 103 1.65 2.11 -13.33
N GLU A 104 2.68 2.91 -13.62
CA GLU A 104 2.48 4.31 -13.97
C GLU A 104 2.08 4.42 -15.45
N LEU A 105 1.35 5.48 -15.80
CA LEU A 105 1.01 5.75 -17.19
C LEU A 105 2.24 6.32 -17.94
N PRO A 106 2.40 6.07 -19.25
CA PRO A 106 3.53 6.56 -20.03
C PRO A 106 3.76 8.08 -19.90
N GLU A 107 2.69 8.87 -19.92
CA GLU A 107 2.73 10.33 -19.78
C GLU A 107 3.24 10.76 -18.40
N THR A 108 3.06 9.91 -17.39
CA THR A 108 3.62 10.16 -16.05
C THR A 108 5.12 9.95 -16.03
N LEU A 109 5.62 8.92 -16.73
CA LEU A 109 7.05 8.69 -16.87
C LEU A 109 7.69 9.84 -17.65
N GLU A 110 7.09 10.21 -18.80
CA GLU A 110 7.54 11.34 -19.61
C GLU A 110 7.54 12.66 -18.81
N ASN A 111 6.48 12.93 -18.03
CA ASN A 111 6.43 14.13 -17.20
C ASN A 111 7.55 14.15 -16.14
N VAL A 112 7.84 13.00 -15.53
CA VAL A 112 8.89 12.89 -14.52
C VAL A 112 10.26 13.19 -15.12
N ASP A 113 10.55 12.58 -16.27
CA ASP A 113 11.83 12.78 -16.98
C ASP A 113 11.98 14.24 -17.42
N LYS A 114 10.95 14.81 -18.04
CA LYS A 114 10.94 16.21 -18.48
C LYS A 114 11.15 17.19 -17.32
N VAL A 115 10.53 16.94 -16.17
CA VAL A 115 10.68 17.80 -14.99
C VAL A 115 12.06 17.65 -14.35
N ALA A 116 12.60 16.43 -14.33
CA ALA A 116 13.95 16.20 -13.84
C ALA A 116 15.00 16.90 -14.71
N GLU A 117 14.85 16.83 -16.04
CA GLU A 117 15.71 17.53 -16.99
C GLU A 117 15.59 19.05 -16.85
N LEU A 118 14.37 19.59 -16.89
CA LEU A 118 14.11 21.04 -16.83
C LEU A 118 14.71 21.70 -15.59
N TYR A 119 14.67 21.02 -14.45
CA TYR A 119 15.15 21.55 -13.18
C TYR A 119 16.52 21.00 -12.74
N GLY A 120 17.20 20.22 -13.59
CA GLY A 120 18.53 19.68 -13.30
C GLY A 120 18.58 18.77 -12.05
N LEU A 121 17.53 17.96 -11.83
CA LEU A 121 17.40 17.18 -10.61
C LEU A 121 18.31 15.95 -10.61
N ARG A 122 18.91 15.64 -9.45
CA ARG A 122 19.44 14.29 -9.18
C ARG A 122 18.27 13.35 -8.88
N LEU A 123 17.75 12.72 -9.93
CA LEU A 123 16.59 11.82 -9.85
C LEU A 123 17.01 10.39 -9.50
N HIS A 124 16.49 9.88 -8.38
CA HIS A 124 16.58 8.47 -8.00
C HIS A 124 15.30 7.74 -8.39
N VAL A 125 15.41 6.62 -9.11
CA VAL A 125 14.24 5.82 -9.52
C VAL A 125 14.14 4.55 -8.68
N ALA A 126 13.12 4.49 -7.81
CA ALA A 126 12.77 3.30 -7.05
C ALA A 126 11.86 2.38 -7.87
N SER A 127 12.44 1.50 -8.68
CA SER A 127 11.68 0.62 -9.56
C SER A 127 11.22 -0.68 -8.88
N ALA A 128 9.93 -1.00 -9.05
CA ALA A 128 9.33 -2.28 -8.69
C ALA A 128 9.38 -3.32 -9.82
N GLY A 129 9.66 -2.93 -11.07
CA GLY A 129 9.58 -3.81 -12.23
C GLY A 129 8.24 -4.55 -12.33
N ASN A 130 8.26 -5.84 -12.69
CA ASN A 130 7.04 -6.64 -12.87
C ASN A 130 6.43 -7.19 -11.55
N ARG A 131 6.88 -6.72 -10.38
CA ARG A 131 6.52 -7.31 -9.08
C ARG A 131 5.02 -7.31 -8.80
N PHE A 132 4.26 -6.36 -9.34
CA PHE A 132 2.81 -6.35 -9.19
C PHE A 132 2.21 -7.61 -9.81
N PHE A 133 2.47 -7.84 -11.10
CA PHE A 133 1.92 -8.97 -11.84
C PHE A 133 2.46 -10.31 -11.31
N ASP A 134 3.75 -10.37 -10.96
CA ASP A 134 4.38 -11.56 -10.34
C ASP A 134 3.78 -11.92 -8.98
N SER A 135 3.10 -10.98 -8.31
CA SER A 135 2.49 -11.19 -6.99
C SER A 135 0.99 -11.48 -7.04
N LEU A 136 0.34 -11.39 -8.22
CA LEU A 136 -1.10 -11.60 -8.36
C LEU A 136 -1.54 -13.01 -8.00
N TRP A 137 -0.73 -14.03 -8.29
CA TRP A 137 -1.06 -15.41 -7.91
C TRP A 137 -1.04 -15.62 -6.38
N ILE A 138 -0.27 -14.81 -5.64
CA ILE A 138 -0.17 -14.87 -4.17
C ILE A 138 -1.34 -14.14 -3.51
N TYR A 139 -1.56 -12.89 -3.92
CA TYR A 139 -2.46 -11.98 -3.21
C TYR A 139 -3.82 -11.82 -3.90
N GLY A 140 -3.93 -12.18 -5.17
CA GLY A 140 -5.05 -11.78 -6.00
C GLY A 140 -5.07 -10.27 -6.28
N PRO A 141 -6.18 -9.76 -6.84
CA PRO A 141 -6.32 -8.34 -7.12
C PRO A 141 -6.23 -7.51 -5.83
N PRO A 142 -5.57 -6.34 -5.86
CA PRO A 142 -5.57 -5.43 -4.72
C PRO A 142 -6.96 -4.82 -4.51
N ALA A 143 -7.24 -4.41 -3.28
CA ALA A 143 -8.48 -3.71 -2.93
C ALA A 143 -8.21 -2.48 -2.08
N ARG A 144 -9.20 -1.60 -1.90
CA ARG A 144 -9.12 -0.38 -1.05
C ARG A 144 -8.76 -0.72 0.39
N ASP A 145 -9.25 -1.85 0.90
CA ASP A 145 -9.01 -2.43 2.22
C ASP A 145 -7.90 -3.51 2.22
N TYR A 146 -7.40 -3.91 1.04
CA TYR A 146 -6.38 -4.94 0.86
C TYR A 146 -5.26 -4.47 -0.08
N ARG A 147 -4.56 -3.40 0.35
CA ARG A 147 -3.54 -2.68 -0.45
C ARG A 147 -2.14 -3.30 -0.37
N TRP A 148 -2.02 -4.59 -0.64
CA TRP A 148 -0.72 -5.29 -0.62
C TRP A 148 0.30 -4.67 -1.60
N CYS A 149 -0.18 -4.17 -2.74
CA CYS A 149 0.64 -3.54 -3.77
C CYS A 149 1.40 -2.31 -3.26
N CYS A 150 0.86 -1.55 -2.29
CA CYS A 150 1.58 -0.44 -1.66
C CYS A 150 2.84 -0.91 -0.93
N LYS A 151 2.79 -2.06 -0.24
CA LYS A 151 3.97 -2.60 0.44
C LYS A 151 4.99 -3.12 -0.58
N VAL A 152 4.53 -3.91 -1.53
CA VAL A 152 5.39 -4.64 -2.47
C VAL A 152 6.01 -3.72 -3.51
N CYS A 153 5.23 -2.77 -4.05
CA CYS A 153 5.60 -1.97 -5.22
C CYS A 153 5.94 -0.51 -4.90
N LYS A 154 5.65 -0.01 -3.68
CA LYS A 154 5.99 1.37 -3.27
C LYS A 154 6.99 1.41 -2.14
N LEU A 155 6.59 0.93 -0.97
CA LEU A 155 7.38 1.11 0.24
C LEU A 155 8.73 0.37 0.17
N THR A 156 8.72 -0.86 -0.35
CA THR A 156 9.93 -1.68 -0.36
C THR A 156 10.98 -1.21 -1.38
N PRO A 157 10.59 -0.87 -2.64
CA PRO A 157 11.50 -0.22 -3.60
C PRO A 157 12.08 1.10 -3.09
N ILE A 158 11.25 1.99 -2.51
CA ILE A 158 11.73 3.27 -1.94
C ILE A 158 12.79 3.01 -0.86
N ALA A 159 12.51 2.12 0.09
CA ALA A 159 13.45 1.84 1.17
C ALA A 159 14.75 1.17 0.69
N ARG A 160 14.72 0.41 -0.41
CA ARG A 160 15.95 -0.13 -1.01
C ARG A 160 16.78 1.00 -1.61
N THR A 161 16.16 1.82 -2.44
CA THR A 161 16.80 2.97 -3.11
C THR A 161 17.41 3.93 -2.09
N TYR A 162 16.68 4.26 -1.02
CA TYR A 162 17.20 5.09 0.06
C TYR A 162 18.44 4.53 0.76
N ARG A 163 18.55 3.21 0.93
CA ARG A 163 19.75 2.58 1.50
C ARG A 163 20.94 2.63 0.55
N GLU A 164 20.70 2.67 -0.76
CA GLU A 164 21.73 2.84 -1.79
C GLU A 164 22.20 4.31 -1.85
N VAL A 165 21.30 5.27 -1.61
CA VAL A 165 21.60 6.71 -1.64
C VAL A 165 22.37 7.19 -0.41
N THR A 166 22.02 6.72 0.80
CA THR A 166 22.66 7.20 2.02
C THR A 166 22.56 6.23 3.20
N SER A 167 23.56 6.25 4.08
CA SER A 167 23.53 5.59 5.39
C SER A 167 22.75 6.39 6.44
N SER A 168 22.60 7.70 6.24
CA SER A 168 21.92 8.62 7.15
C SER A 168 20.40 8.48 7.09
N GLU A 169 19.70 9.04 8.09
CA GLU A 169 18.25 9.18 8.01
C GLU A 169 17.84 10.21 6.94
N ILE A 170 16.64 10.04 6.38
CA ILE A 170 16.14 10.85 5.27
C ILE A 170 14.97 11.72 5.72
N ILE A 171 14.94 12.95 5.23
CA ILE A 171 13.74 13.81 5.23
C ILE A 171 13.14 13.73 3.83
N SER A 172 12.09 12.92 3.70
CA SER A 172 11.29 12.83 2.48
C SER A 172 10.32 14.00 2.44
N ILE A 173 10.59 14.98 1.58
CA ILE A 173 9.71 16.13 1.36
C ILE A 173 8.57 15.69 0.44
N VAL A 174 7.33 15.76 0.90
CA VAL A 174 6.15 15.16 0.24
C VAL A 174 5.03 16.18 0.01
N GLY A 175 4.32 16.05 -1.12
CA GLY A 175 3.18 16.89 -1.46
C GLY A 175 1.85 16.48 -0.82
N GLN A 176 1.85 16.15 0.48
CA GLN A 176 0.62 15.72 1.19
C GLN A 176 -0.18 16.93 1.68
N ARG A 177 -1.51 16.87 1.57
CA ARG A 177 -2.43 17.94 2.02
C ARG A 177 -3.52 17.42 2.96
N LYS A 178 -3.91 18.23 3.96
CA LYS A 178 -4.98 17.88 4.92
C LYS A 178 -6.32 17.60 4.26
N TYR A 179 -6.61 18.33 3.18
CA TYR A 179 -7.90 18.27 2.49
C TYR A 179 -8.07 17.06 1.57
N GLU A 180 -7.11 16.12 1.54
CA GLU A 180 -7.22 14.87 0.77
C GLU A 180 -8.08 13.80 1.47
N SER A 181 -8.05 13.73 2.81
CA SER A 181 -8.82 12.76 3.59
C SER A 181 -8.81 13.08 5.09
N ILE A 182 -9.72 12.43 5.84
CA ILE A 182 -9.77 12.54 7.31
C ILE A 182 -8.44 12.11 7.96
N GLN A 183 -7.78 11.08 7.42
CA GLN A 183 -6.49 10.63 7.95
C GLN A 183 -5.40 11.70 7.75
N ARG A 184 -5.38 12.34 6.58
CA ARG A 184 -4.45 13.42 6.24
C ARG A 184 -4.65 14.66 7.10
N TYR A 185 -5.90 14.97 7.47
CA TYR A 185 -6.22 16.10 8.34
C TYR A 185 -5.47 16.09 9.68
N ARG A 186 -5.21 14.90 10.22
CA ARG A 186 -4.54 14.70 11.52
C ARG A 186 -3.00 14.72 11.43
N GLN A 187 -2.43 14.82 10.24
CA GLN A 187 -0.98 14.79 10.07
C GLN A 187 -0.32 16.09 10.55
N ARG A 188 0.93 15.95 10.98
CA ARG A 188 1.82 17.07 11.32
C ARG A 188 2.71 17.40 10.11
N TYR A 189 3.24 18.61 10.11
CA TYR A 189 4.19 19.05 9.07
C TYR A 189 5.43 18.17 8.98
N PHE A 190 5.92 17.68 10.13
CA PHE A 190 7.06 16.79 10.24
C PHE A 190 6.72 15.60 11.14
N GLU A 191 6.82 14.37 10.63
CA GLU A 191 6.57 13.15 11.40
C GLU A 191 7.45 11.98 10.93
N LYS A 192 7.76 11.04 11.82
CA LYS A 192 8.48 9.82 11.44
C LYS A 192 7.56 8.91 10.61
N SER A 193 8.06 8.36 9.51
CA SER A 193 7.29 7.41 8.70
C SER A 193 6.96 6.17 9.51
N ARG A 194 5.68 5.78 9.49
CA ARG A 194 5.21 4.53 10.13
C ARG A 194 5.66 3.29 9.37
N TRP A 195 6.09 3.46 8.13
CA TRP A 195 6.34 2.37 7.19
C TRP A 195 7.82 2.18 6.88
N LEU A 196 8.63 3.23 7.05
CA LEU A 196 10.05 3.23 6.71
C LEU A 196 10.85 3.75 7.92
N PRO A 197 11.63 2.90 8.61
CA PRO A 197 12.18 3.22 9.93
C PRO A 197 13.19 4.38 9.94
N LYS A 198 13.88 4.63 8.82
CA LYS A 198 14.89 5.69 8.67
C LYS A 198 14.39 6.93 7.93
N VAL A 199 13.07 7.05 7.72
CA VAL A 199 12.48 8.13 6.90
C VAL A 199 11.55 8.98 7.75
N TYR A 200 11.72 10.29 7.64
CA TYR A 200 10.83 11.31 8.16
C TYR A 200 10.10 11.96 7.00
N LEU A 201 8.83 12.30 7.19
CA LEU A 201 8.00 12.96 6.19
C LEU A 201 7.92 14.45 6.52
N LEU A 202 8.20 15.31 5.54
CA LEU A 202 8.05 16.76 5.64
C LEU A 202 7.03 17.23 4.59
N SER A 203 5.90 17.79 5.03
CA SER A 203 4.79 18.20 4.14
C SER A 203 4.65 19.72 4.09
N PRO A 204 5.43 20.45 3.27
CA PRO A 204 5.46 21.91 3.30
C PRO A 204 4.14 22.56 2.82
N ILE A 205 3.36 21.84 2.02
CA ILE A 205 2.06 22.31 1.48
C ILE A 205 0.85 21.74 2.23
N LEU A 206 1.04 21.26 3.46
CA LEU A 206 0.02 20.51 4.21
C LEU A 206 -1.34 21.24 4.35
N ASP A 207 -1.31 22.56 4.50
CA ASP A 207 -2.51 23.40 4.64
C ASP A 207 -3.01 23.99 3.30
N TRP A 208 -2.50 23.55 2.15
CA TRP A 208 -2.94 24.02 0.83
C TRP A 208 -4.19 23.27 0.35
N SER A 209 -5.12 23.97 -0.26
CA SER A 209 -6.25 23.41 -1.01
C SER A 209 -5.83 22.98 -2.42
N ALA A 210 -6.66 22.16 -3.09
CA ALA A 210 -6.39 21.75 -4.46
C ALA A 210 -6.40 22.94 -5.43
N LEU A 211 -7.27 23.93 -5.17
CA LEU A 211 -7.32 25.16 -5.94
C LEU A 211 -6.02 25.96 -5.80
N GLU A 212 -5.52 26.15 -4.59
CA GLU A 212 -4.26 26.88 -4.36
C GLU A 212 -3.05 26.22 -5.04
N VAL A 213 -3.02 24.89 -5.07
CA VAL A 213 -2.00 24.14 -5.83
C VAL A 213 -2.09 24.46 -7.32
N TRP A 214 -3.28 24.42 -7.92
CA TRP A 214 -3.46 24.74 -9.33
C TRP A 214 -3.14 26.20 -9.65
N LEU A 215 -3.57 27.14 -8.80
CA LEU A 215 -3.24 28.55 -8.98
C LEU A 215 -1.72 28.78 -8.96
N TYR A 216 -0.99 28.08 -8.10
CA TYR A 216 0.46 28.15 -8.09
C TYR A 216 1.07 27.54 -9.37
N VAL A 217 0.59 26.37 -9.80
CA VAL A 217 1.01 25.75 -11.07
C VAL A 217 0.84 26.71 -12.24
N PHE A 218 -0.31 27.40 -12.33
CA PHE A 218 -0.57 28.34 -13.41
C PHE A 218 0.24 29.64 -13.29
N LYS A 219 0.38 30.18 -12.07
CA LYS A 219 1.18 31.39 -11.81
C LYS A 219 2.64 31.20 -12.22
N GLU A 220 3.23 30.08 -11.80
CA GLU A 220 4.64 29.76 -12.04
C GLU A 220 4.83 29.01 -13.37
N LYS A 221 3.76 28.78 -14.15
CA LYS A 221 3.76 28.08 -15.44
C LYS A 221 4.46 26.71 -15.38
N LEU A 222 4.21 25.96 -14.30
CA LEU A 222 4.89 24.68 -14.07
C LEU A 222 4.43 23.62 -15.10
N PRO A 223 5.33 22.74 -15.57
CA PRO A 223 5.02 21.67 -16.51
C PRO A 223 4.25 20.51 -15.83
N TYR A 224 2.97 20.72 -15.57
CA TYR A 224 2.12 19.69 -14.98
C TYR A 224 1.84 18.55 -15.97
N ASN A 225 1.54 17.37 -15.43
CA ASN A 225 1.26 16.17 -16.21
C ASN A 225 0.02 16.32 -17.11
N ALA A 226 0.16 16.01 -18.40
CA ALA A 226 -0.88 16.18 -19.41
C ALA A 226 -2.17 15.40 -19.10
N LEU A 227 -2.07 14.30 -18.34
CA LEU A 227 -3.21 13.49 -17.91
C LEU A 227 -4.27 14.28 -17.13
N TYR A 228 -3.89 15.38 -16.45
CA TYR A 228 -4.85 16.27 -15.81
C TYR A 228 -5.79 16.94 -16.81
N ALA A 229 -5.29 17.33 -17.99
CA ALA A 229 -6.10 17.90 -19.06
C ALA A 229 -6.97 16.85 -19.77
N GLN A 230 -6.61 15.56 -19.64
CA GLN A 230 -7.36 14.42 -20.17
C GLN A 230 -8.40 13.86 -19.19
N GLY A 231 -8.59 14.52 -18.04
CA GLY A 231 -9.68 14.22 -17.11
C GLY A 231 -9.31 13.35 -15.90
N LEU A 232 -8.03 13.02 -15.69
CA LEU A 232 -7.58 12.39 -14.45
C LEU A 232 -7.46 13.44 -13.33
N ASP A 233 -8.12 13.23 -12.20
CA ASP A 233 -8.03 14.14 -11.04
C ASP A 233 -6.80 13.84 -10.15
N ARG A 234 -6.28 12.62 -10.27
CA ARG A 234 -5.12 12.10 -9.54
C ARG A 234 -4.20 11.34 -10.49
N ILE A 235 -2.91 11.58 -10.32
CA ILE A 235 -1.86 10.81 -11.00
C ILE A 235 -1.35 9.73 -10.05
N GLY A 236 -1.30 8.49 -10.54
CA GLY A 236 -0.78 7.33 -9.86
C GLY A 236 -1.04 6.07 -10.67
N CYS A 237 -1.02 4.92 -10.00
CA CYS A 237 -1.13 3.63 -10.69
C CYS A 237 -2.46 3.49 -11.45
N TRP A 238 -2.42 3.15 -12.75
CA TRP A 238 -3.59 3.16 -13.63
C TRP A 238 -4.71 2.18 -13.25
N LEU A 239 -4.39 1.08 -12.54
CA LEU A 239 -5.36 0.11 -12.00
C LEU A 239 -5.62 0.25 -10.49
N CYS A 240 -5.26 1.38 -9.88
CA CYS A 240 -5.34 1.52 -8.43
C CYS A 240 -6.78 1.30 -7.93
N PRO A 241 -7.04 0.41 -6.95
CA PRO A 241 -8.40 0.20 -6.45
C PRO A 241 -8.96 1.44 -5.74
N ALA A 242 -8.12 2.42 -5.40
CA ALA A 242 -8.56 3.67 -4.80
C ALA A 242 -9.06 4.71 -5.82
N CYS A 243 -8.84 4.49 -7.11
CA CYS A 243 -9.35 5.35 -8.18
C CYS A 243 -10.88 5.23 -8.33
N GLU A 244 -11.45 6.25 -8.95
CA GLU A 244 -12.85 6.29 -9.31
C GLU A 244 -13.12 5.49 -10.60
N LEU A 245 -14.36 5.02 -10.79
CA LEU A 245 -14.70 4.25 -11.99
C LEU A 245 -14.58 5.09 -13.27
N ALA A 246 -14.77 6.40 -13.17
CA ALA A 246 -14.58 7.32 -14.29
C ALA A 246 -13.12 7.33 -14.76
N GLU A 247 -12.16 7.31 -13.83
CA GLU A 247 -10.73 7.24 -14.16
C GLU A 247 -10.38 5.93 -14.88
N PHE A 248 -10.96 4.81 -14.48
CA PHE A 248 -10.79 3.54 -15.21
C PHE A 248 -11.33 3.61 -16.63
N ASN A 249 -12.47 4.29 -16.84
CA ASN A 249 -13.00 4.49 -18.19
C ASN A 249 -12.06 5.37 -19.04
N THR A 250 -11.47 6.40 -18.44
CA THR A 250 -10.45 7.21 -19.10
C THR A 250 -9.23 6.37 -19.46
N VAL A 251 -8.69 5.57 -18.53
CA VAL A 251 -7.57 4.65 -18.80
C VAL A 251 -7.91 3.64 -19.89
N LYS A 252 -9.11 3.04 -19.87
CA LYS A 252 -9.57 2.11 -20.90
C LYS A 252 -9.62 2.75 -22.30
N THR A 253 -9.94 4.04 -22.35
CA THR A 253 -10.04 4.79 -23.62
C THR A 253 -8.66 5.20 -24.13
N LEU A 254 -7.79 5.68 -23.24
CA LEU A 254 -6.45 6.18 -23.60
C LEU A 254 -5.43 5.06 -23.80
N HIS A 255 -5.51 3.99 -23.00
CA HIS A 255 -4.54 2.90 -22.92
C HIS A 255 -5.22 1.51 -22.84
N PRO A 256 -5.96 1.09 -23.88
CA PRO A 256 -6.58 -0.23 -23.92
C PRO A 256 -5.55 -1.36 -23.78
N GLU A 257 -4.31 -1.16 -24.27
CA GLU A 257 -3.21 -2.10 -24.15
C GLU A 257 -2.79 -2.40 -22.70
N LEU A 258 -3.02 -1.46 -21.78
CA LEU A 258 -2.82 -1.66 -20.35
C LEU A 258 -4.07 -2.24 -19.69
N TRP A 259 -5.25 -1.71 -20.04
CA TRP A 259 -6.50 -2.07 -19.38
C TRP A 259 -7.01 -3.47 -19.72
N ASP A 260 -6.98 -3.87 -21.00
CA ASP A 260 -7.61 -5.10 -21.46
C ASP A 260 -6.98 -6.37 -20.84
N PRO A 261 -5.64 -6.49 -20.72
CA PRO A 261 -5.03 -7.61 -20.00
C PRO A 261 -5.46 -7.68 -18.52
N TRP A 262 -5.64 -6.52 -17.88
CA TRP A 262 -6.08 -6.43 -16.49
C TRP A 262 -7.55 -6.84 -16.32
N GLU A 263 -8.44 -6.34 -17.18
CA GLU A 263 -9.85 -6.73 -17.20
C GLU A 263 -10.00 -8.24 -17.44
N LYS A 264 -9.23 -8.80 -18.39
CA LYS A 264 -9.18 -10.24 -18.65
C LYS A 264 -8.70 -11.04 -17.43
N TYR A 265 -7.69 -10.56 -16.72
CA TYR A 265 -7.24 -11.17 -15.47
C TYR A 265 -8.36 -11.18 -14.41
N LEU A 266 -9.05 -10.05 -14.22
CA LEU A 266 -10.15 -9.94 -13.27
C LEU A 266 -11.31 -10.89 -13.61
N MET A 267 -11.66 -11.00 -14.89
CA MET A 267 -12.72 -11.92 -15.35
C MET A 267 -12.35 -13.39 -15.08
N LYS A 268 -11.11 -13.80 -15.38
CA LYS A 268 -10.62 -15.15 -15.04
C LYS A 268 -10.59 -15.40 -13.53
N TYR A 269 -10.22 -14.38 -12.75
CA TYR A 269 -10.21 -14.46 -11.29
C TYR A 269 -11.63 -14.65 -10.74
N ALA A 270 -12.61 -13.95 -11.33
CA ALA A 270 -14.02 -14.06 -10.98
C ALA A 270 -14.58 -15.45 -11.31
N GLU A 271 -14.34 -15.93 -12.54
CA GLU A 271 -14.77 -17.25 -13.02
C GLU A 271 -14.26 -18.38 -12.12
N LYS A 272 -12.95 -18.40 -11.82
CA LYS A 272 -12.32 -19.43 -10.96
C LYS A 272 -12.96 -19.51 -9.56
N ARG A 273 -13.60 -18.43 -9.10
CA ARG A 273 -14.24 -18.33 -7.78
C ARG A 273 -15.76 -18.34 -7.85
N SER A 274 -16.32 -18.52 -9.03
CA SER A 274 -17.77 -18.45 -9.27
C SER A 274 -18.36 -17.13 -8.73
N LEU A 275 -17.66 -16.03 -9.00
CA LEU A 275 -18.10 -14.66 -8.73
C LEU A 275 -18.89 -14.14 -9.94
N PRO A 276 -19.94 -13.33 -9.74
CA PRO A 276 -20.74 -12.78 -10.83
C PRO A 276 -19.95 -11.80 -11.70
N GLY A 277 -20.28 -11.65 -12.98
CA GLY A 277 -19.61 -10.71 -13.89
C GLY A 277 -19.74 -9.24 -13.43
N GLU A 278 -20.82 -8.94 -12.72
CA GLU A 278 -21.08 -7.69 -12.01
C GLU A 278 -19.95 -7.29 -11.06
N TRP A 279 -19.23 -8.26 -10.50
CA TRP A 279 -18.09 -8.02 -9.61
C TRP A 279 -16.95 -7.27 -10.31
N VAL A 280 -16.71 -7.56 -11.60
CA VAL A 280 -15.77 -6.80 -12.43
C VAL A 280 -16.42 -5.50 -12.92
N LYS A 281 -17.62 -5.60 -13.50
CA LYS A 281 -18.34 -4.48 -14.13
C LYS A 281 -18.55 -3.28 -13.21
N TYR A 282 -18.95 -3.52 -11.96
CA TYR A 282 -19.16 -2.46 -10.96
C TYR A 282 -17.93 -2.19 -10.08
N GLY A 283 -16.81 -2.85 -10.38
CA GLY A 283 -15.55 -2.70 -9.68
C GLY A 283 -15.60 -3.13 -8.22
N TRP A 284 -16.39 -4.15 -7.88
CA TRP A 284 -16.50 -4.68 -6.51
C TRP A 284 -15.23 -5.42 -6.06
N TRP A 285 -14.39 -5.85 -7.00
CA TRP A 285 -13.04 -6.35 -6.72
C TRP A 285 -12.18 -5.38 -5.90
N ARG A 286 -12.53 -4.08 -5.91
CA ARG A 286 -11.87 -3.04 -5.12
C ARG A 286 -12.17 -3.12 -3.62
N TRP A 287 -12.91 -4.13 -3.15
CA TRP A 287 -13.14 -4.37 -1.72
C TRP A 287 -13.07 -5.86 -1.40
N LYS A 288 -12.39 -6.22 -0.30
CA LYS A 288 -12.55 -7.54 0.32
C LYS A 288 -13.81 -7.58 1.18
N LYS A 289 -14.13 -6.47 1.85
CA LYS A 289 -15.39 -6.24 2.54
C LYS A 289 -16.11 -5.03 1.94
N LEU A 290 -17.28 -5.27 1.36
CA LEU A 290 -18.06 -4.28 0.63
C LEU A 290 -18.66 -3.23 1.57
N PRO A 291 -18.64 -1.95 1.18
CA PRO A 291 -19.25 -0.89 1.97
C PRO A 291 -20.78 -0.95 1.88
N GLY A 292 -21.46 -0.37 2.88
CA GLY A 292 -22.89 -0.57 3.08
C GLY A 292 -23.79 -0.05 1.95
N ASP A 293 -23.37 0.97 1.22
CA ASP A 293 -24.02 1.46 0.00
C ASP A 293 -23.94 0.43 -1.13
N GLN A 294 -22.79 -0.18 -1.34
CA GLN A 294 -22.60 -1.23 -2.34
C GLN A 294 -23.38 -2.49 -1.95
N LYS A 295 -23.40 -2.88 -0.68
CA LYS A 295 -24.25 -3.98 -0.17
C LYS A 295 -25.73 -3.75 -0.48
N ARG A 296 -26.23 -2.53 -0.28
CA ARG A 296 -27.62 -2.18 -0.66
C ARG A 296 -27.87 -2.27 -2.16
N PHE A 297 -26.88 -1.90 -2.97
CA PHE A 297 -26.97 -1.99 -4.42
C PHE A 297 -27.01 -3.45 -4.89
N ILE A 298 -26.10 -4.29 -4.38
CA ILE A 298 -26.05 -5.74 -4.65
C ILE A 298 -27.37 -6.43 -4.27
N LYS A 299 -27.94 -6.08 -3.10
CA LYS A 299 -29.22 -6.64 -2.66
C LYS A 299 -30.36 -6.33 -3.65
N LYS A 300 -30.36 -5.16 -4.29
CA LYS A 300 -31.36 -4.82 -5.32
C LYS A 300 -31.20 -5.64 -6.60
N LEU A 301 -30.00 -6.15 -6.85
CA LEU A 301 -29.70 -7.03 -7.98
C LEU A 301 -29.99 -8.52 -7.68
N GLY A 302 -30.45 -8.85 -6.47
CA GLY A 302 -30.78 -10.23 -6.08
C GLY A 302 -29.56 -11.12 -5.82
N LEU A 303 -28.36 -10.55 -5.66
CA LEU A 303 -27.12 -11.30 -5.47
C LEU A 303 -26.81 -11.54 -3.98
N ASN A 304 -26.20 -12.69 -3.68
CA ASN A 304 -25.76 -13.07 -2.33
C ASN A 304 -24.44 -12.37 -1.96
N ILE A 305 -24.51 -11.45 -0.99
CA ILE A 305 -23.37 -10.63 -0.55
C ILE A 305 -22.36 -11.46 0.24
N ASP A 306 -22.84 -12.27 1.18
CA ASP A 306 -21.98 -12.98 2.13
C ASP A 306 -21.15 -14.04 1.40
N GLU A 307 -21.80 -14.77 0.50
CA GLU A 307 -21.14 -15.73 -0.39
C GLU A 307 -20.07 -15.06 -1.27
N MET A 308 -20.36 -13.87 -1.80
CA MET A 308 -19.41 -13.12 -2.62
C MET A 308 -18.21 -12.61 -1.82
N GLU A 309 -18.42 -12.08 -0.61
CA GLU A 309 -17.33 -11.64 0.28
C GLU A 309 -16.45 -12.84 0.69
N GLU A 310 -17.06 -13.97 1.05
CA GLU A 310 -16.35 -15.20 1.39
C GLU A 310 -15.47 -15.69 0.23
N LYS A 311 -16.06 -15.86 -0.96
CA LYS A 311 -15.35 -16.31 -2.18
C LYS A 311 -14.19 -15.38 -2.55
N ASN A 312 -14.35 -14.07 -2.42
CA ASN A 312 -13.32 -13.09 -2.73
C ASN A 312 -12.17 -13.05 -1.69
N GLN A 313 -12.45 -13.43 -0.44
CA GLN A 313 -11.45 -13.47 0.64
C GLN A 313 -10.72 -14.82 0.73
N LYS A 314 -11.28 -15.89 0.14
CA LYS A 314 -10.71 -17.23 0.20
C LYS A 314 -9.36 -17.30 -0.52
N ILE A 315 -8.29 -17.38 0.27
CA ILE A 315 -6.96 -17.76 -0.18
C ILE A 315 -6.57 -19.05 0.55
N GLU A 316 -6.78 -20.18 -0.12
CA GLU A 316 -6.57 -21.50 0.45
C GLU A 316 -5.09 -21.89 0.37
N TYR A 317 -4.36 -21.75 1.48
CA TYR A 317 -2.99 -22.26 1.63
C TYR A 317 -2.90 -23.41 2.65
N VAL A 318 -3.82 -23.46 3.60
CA VAL A 318 -4.05 -24.58 4.50
C VAL A 318 -5.38 -25.20 4.11
N SER A 319 -5.37 -26.48 3.76
CA SER A 319 -6.54 -27.21 3.27
C SER A 319 -7.37 -27.80 4.41
N ARG A 320 -6.71 -28.33 5.45
CA ARG A 320 -7.36 -28.88 6.65
C ARG A 320 -6.38 -29.00 7.81
N VAL A 321 -6.92 -29.05 9.03
CA VAL A 321 -6.19 -29.40 10.25
C VAL A 321 -6.83 -30.64 10.83
N LYS A 322 -6.01 -31.59 11.30
CA LYS A 322 -6.47 -32.83 11.96
C LYS A 322 -5.67 -33.06 13.23
N LYS A 323 -6.29 -33.70 14.22
CA LYS A 323 -5.62 -34.29 15.37
C LYS A 323 -5.25 -35.75 15.07
N ASP A 324 -4.07 -36.16 15.52
CA ASP A 324 -3.61 -37.55 15.51
C ASP A 324 -2.90 -37.83 16.85
N LYS A 325 -3.57 -38.56 17.75
CA LYS A 325 -3.11 -38.81 19.13
C LYS A 325 -2.69 -37.48 19.81
N ASN A 326 -1.42 -37.38 20.19
CA ASN A 326 -0.82 -36.20 20.82
C ASN A 326 -0.13 -35.29 19.78
N SER A 327 -0.68 -35.20 18.57
CA SER A 327 -0.13 -34.41 17.48
C SER A 327 -1.21 -33.67 16.70
N ILE A 328 -0.85 -32.48 16.21
CA ILE A 328 -1.67 -31.70 15.30
C ILE A 328 -1.02 -31.75 13.92
N ILE A 329 -1.80 -32.13 12.90
CA ILE A 329 -1.38 -32.21 11.50
C ILE A 329 -2.10 -31.14 10.69
N VAL A 330 -1.34 -30.23 10.10
CA VAL A 330 -1.81 -29.13 9.27
C VAL A 330 -1.46 -29.43 7.82
N TYR A 331 -2.45 -29.63 6.96
CA TYR A 331 -2.25 -29.94 5.55
C TYR A 331 -2.22 -28.66 4.72
N PHE A 332 -1.25 -28.55 3.83
CA PHE A 332 -1.13 -27.44 2.88
C PHE A 332 -1.85 -27.78 1.57
N SER A 333 -2.41 -26.76 0.92
CA SER A 333 -2.91 -26.83 -0.46
C SER A 333 -1.81 -26.53 -1.50
N ILE A 334 -0.63 -26.13 -1.04
CA ILE A 334 0.55 -25.84 -1.85
C ILE A 334 1.74 -26.67 -1.39
N ILE A 335 2.71 -26.86 -2.28
CA ILE A 335 3.96 -27.54 -1.96
C ILE A 335 4.91 -26.54 -1.29
N VAL A 336 5.34 -26.84 -0.06
CA VAL A 336 6.30 -26.06 0.71
C VAL A 336 7.73 -26.35 0.25
N ASP A 337 8.50 -25.29 0.01
CA ASP A 337 9.92 -25.37 -0.36
C ASP A 337 10.79 -25.50 0.91
N LEU A 338 11.13 -26.73 1.28
CA LEU A 338 11.87 -27.02 2.52
C LEU A 338 13.26 -26.35 2.58
N LYS A 339 13.95 -26.19 1.44
CA LYS A 339 15.26 -25.52 1.39
C LYS A 339 15.12 -24.03 1.72
N LYS A 340 14.08 -23.37 1.21
CA LYS A 340 13.78 -21.97 1.56
C LYS A 340 13.32 -21.83 3.00
N VAL A 341 12.58 -22.80 3.54
CA VAL A 341 12.21 -22.79 4.96
C VAL A 341 13.45 -22.90 5.83
N GLU A 342 14.32 -23.85 5.54
CA GLU A 342 15.59 -24.04 6.23
C GLU A 342 16.43 -22.75 6.25
N ALA A 343 16.53 -22.07 5.11
CA ALA A 343 17.26 -20.80 4.99
C ALA A 343 16.70 -19.67 5.88
N LEU A 344 15.42 -19.75 6.26
CA LEU A 344 14.75 -18.77 7.12
C LEU A 344 14.62 -19.21 8.58
N LEU A 345 14.76 -20.51 8.87
CA LEU A 345 14.56 -21.11 10.19
C LEU A 345 15.42 -20.51 11.31
N PRO A 346 16.65 -20.00 11.06
CA PRO A 346 17.46 -19.35 12.11
C PRO A 346 16.81 -18.13 12.78
N ILE A 347 15.72 -17.57 12.25
CA ILE A 347 14.95 -16.53 12.98
C ILE A 347 14.15 -17.09 14.16
N TYR A 348 14.06 -18.41 14.29
CA TYR A 348 13.19 -19.11 15.22
C TYR A 348 13.93 -20.12 16.10
N VAL A 349 14.80 -20.96 15.53
CA VAL A 349 15.60 -21.98 16.25
C VAL A 349 17.03 -22.06 15.71
N ASP A 350 17.98 -22.51 16.54
CA ASP A 350 19.38 -22.70 16.14
C ASP A 350 19.66 -24.10 15.58
N GLU A 351 18.99 -25.09 16.16
CA GLU A 351 19.19 -26.50 15.87
C GLU A 351 18.00 -27.06 15.09
N TYR A 352 18.31 -27.70 13.98
CA TYR A 352 17.34 -28.34 13.09
C TYR A 352 18.04 -29.36 12.20
N SER A 353 17.30 -30.35 11.74
CA SER A 353 17.78 -31.39 10.84
C SER A 353 16.93 -31.39 9.57
N LEU A 354 17.57 -31.13 8.43
CA LEU A 354 16.97 -31.32 7.11
C LEU A 354 17.25 -32.76 6.65
N LYS A 355 16.18 -33.53 6.45
CA LYS A 355 16.18 -34.84 5.79
C LYS A 355 15.60 -34.69 4.38
N GLU A 356 15.65 -35.74 3.56
CA GLU A 356 15.20 -35.67 2.16
C GLU A 356 13.74 -35.22 2.01
N ASP A 357 12.85 -35.64 2.92
CA ASP A 357 11.41 -35.44 2.86
C ASP A 357 10.86 -34.45 3.90
N LYS A 358 11.65 -34.09 4.91
CA LYS A 358 11.20 -33.28 6.05
C LYS A 358 12.28 -32.44 6.72
N LEU A 359 11.84 -31.38 7.38
CA LEU A 359 12.63 -30.57 8.30
C LEU A 359 12.15 -30.81 9.73
N GLU A 360 13.06 -31.22 10.63
CA GLU A 360 12.75 -31.54 12.03
C GLU A 360 13.50 -30.61 12.98
N PHE A 361 12.80 -30.11 14.00
CA PHE A 361 13.37 -29.31 15.09
C PHE A 361 12.46 -29.30 16.32
N THR A 362 13.00 -28.89 17.46
CA THR A 362 12.22 -28.62 18.67
C THR A 362 11.92 -27.14 18.75
N SER A 363 10.65 -26.78 18.94
CA SER A 363 10.23 -25.39 19.10
C SER A 363 10.84 -24.80 20.39
N PRO A 364 11.00 -23.47 20.50
CA PRO A 364 11.44 -22.86 21.75
C PRO A 364 10.46 -23.08 22.92
N ARG A 365 9.25 -23.60 22.66
CA ARG A 365 8.27 -23.98 23.69
C ARG A 365 8.27 -25.49 24.01
N GLY A 366 9.18 -26.26 23.40
CA GLY A 366 9.39 -27.68 23.71
C GLY A 366 8.64 -28.67 22.82
N ASN A 367 7.81 -28.21 21.88
CA ASN A 367 7.07 -29.07 20.96
C ASN A 367 7.98 -29.58 19.83
N LYS A 368 7.81 -30.84 19.44
CA LYS A 368 8.60 -31.39 18.33
C LYS A 368 7.88 -31.14 17.01
N ILE A 369 8.59 -30.52 16.08
CA ILE A 369 8.07 -30.08 14.80
C ILE A 369 8.65 -30.94 13.68
N SER A 370 7.79 -31.42 12.80
CA SER A 370 8.17 -32.08 11.56
C SER A 370 7.42 -31.43 10.39
N LEU A 371 8.14 -30.65 9.59
CA LEU A 371 7.60 -29.98 8.42
C LEU A 371 7.93 -30.79 7.16
N TYR A 372 6.88 -31.27 6.50
CA TYR A 372 6.94 -31.93 5.20
C TYR A 372 6.51 -30.95 4.11
N ARG A 373 6.71 -31.34 2.85
CA ARG A 373 6.31 -30.54 1.70
C ARG A 373 4.80 -30.26 1.63
N SER A 374 3.97 -31.20 2.10
CA SER A 374 2.50 -31.12 1.99
C SER A 374 1.78 -30.96 3.33
N PHE A 375 2.48 -31.12 4.45
CA PHE A 375 1.88 -30.94 5.78
C PHE A 375 2.92 -30.59 6.84
N LEU A 376 2.44 -30.01 7.93
CA LEU A 376 3.17 -29.75 9.16
C LEU A 376 2.61 -30.66 10.26
N LYS A 377 3.47 -31.41 10.94
CA LYS A 377 3.14 -32.17 12.15
C LYS A 377 3.75 -31.48 13.36
N ILE A 378 2.93 -31.21 14.37
CA ILE A 378 3.32 -30.67 15.68
C ILE A 378 3.04 -31.76 16.70
N GLU A 379 4.09 -32.42 17.22
CA GLU A 379 3.98 -33.37 18.33
C GLU A 379 4.02 -32.58 19.65
N LEU A 380 2.91 -32.64 20.39
CA LEU A 380 2.68 -31.82 21.56
C LEU A 380 3.42 -32.42 22.77
N LYS A 381 4.42 -31.70 23.27
CA LYS A 381 5.03 -31.99 24.58
C LYS A 381 4.62 -30.96 25.62
N ASN A 382 4.28 -29.76 25.15
CA ASN A 382 3.72 -28.67 25.93
C ASN A 382 2.48 -28.14 25.20
N THR A 383 1.33 -28.25 25.84
CA THR A 383 0.05 -27.77 25.30
C THR A 383 -0.12 -26.27 25.47
N GLU A 384 0.68 -25.63 26.33
CA GLU A 384 0.73 -24.17 26.43
C GLU A 384 1.42 -23.57 25.20
N ASN A 385 0.83 -22.50 24.65
CA ASN A 385 1.39 -21.69 23.56
C ASN A 385 1.58 -22.41 22.21
N VAL A 386 0.89 -23.53 21.97
CA VAL A 386 0.87 -24.25 20.67
C VAL A 386 0.46 -23.34 19.52
N LEU A 387 -0.45 -22.40 19.77
CA LEU A 387 -0.87 -21.40 18.78
C LEU A 387 0.30 -20.50 18.34
N GLU A 388 1.22 -20.16 19.23
CA GLU A 388 2.41 -19.37 18.88
C GLU A 388 3.36 -20.15 17.98
N ASP A 389 3.61 -21.43 18.31
CA ASP A 389 4.43 -22.33 17.50
C ASP A 389 3.83 -22.47 16.11
N PHE A 390 2.54 -22.80 16.04
CA PHE A 390 1.80 -22.85 14.78
C PHE A 390 1.94 -21.55 13.99
N THR A 391 1.73 -20.40 14.65
CA THR A 391 1.80 -19.08 14.01
C THR A 391 3.18 -18.81 13.41
N ASP A 392 4.25 -19.02 14.17
CA ASP A 392 5.61 -18.74 13.71
C ASP A 392 6.04 -19.68 12.58
N ILE A 393 5.74 -20.98 12.68
CA ILE A 393 6.10 -21.98 11.67
C ILE A 393 5.33 -21.72 10.37
N ILE A 394 4.02 -21.45 10.45
CA ILE A 394 3.20 -21.10 9.29
C ILE A 394 3.71 -19.81 8.64
N HIS A 395 4.07 -18.80 9.43
CA HIS A 395 4.66 -17.58 8.87
C HIS A 395 5.97 -17.87 8.13
N ILE A 396 6.86 -18.71 8.67
CA ILE A 396 8.11 -19.09 8.00
C ILE A 396 7.81 -19.87 6.71
N ALA A 397 6.94 -20.87 6.76
CA ALA A 397 6.57 -21.70 5.62
C ALA A 397 5.94 -20.88 4.48
N LEU A 398 5.01 -19.97 4.82
CA LEU A 398 4.39 -19.07 3.86
C LEU A 398 5.41 -18.10 3.27
N ARG A 399 6.32 -17.54 4.08
CA ARG A 399 7.38 -16.64 3.59
C ARG A 399 8.33 -17.33 2.63
N ALA A 400 8.71 -18.56 2.93
CA ALA A 400 9.59 -19.36 2.09
C ALA A 400 8.92 -19.67 0.74
N THR A 401 7.64 -20.04 0.78
CA THR A 401 6.92 -20.55 -0.39
C THR A 401 6.30 -19.45 -1.24
N LEU A 402 5.76 -18.41 -0.62
CA LEU A 402 5.03 -17.31 -1.27
C LEU A 402 5.82 -15.99 -1.21
N CYS A 403 7.12 -16.07 -1.47
CA CYS A 403 7.99 -14.91 -1.46
C CYS A 403 7.82 -14.09 -2.74
N SER A 404 7.30 -12.87 -2.64
CA SER A 404 7.24 -11.90 -3.76
C SER A 404 8.58 -11.22 -4.06
N LYS A 405 9.69 -11.71 -3.50
CA LYS A 405 11.04 -11.11 -3.60
C LYS A 405 11.05 -9.60 -3.31
N CYS A 406 10.18 -9.14 -2.41
CA CYS A 406 9.98 -7.71 -2.21
C CYS A 406 11.17 -7.02 -1.53
N TYR A 407 11.99 -7.73 -0.74
CA TYR A 407 13.05 -7.22 0.16
C TYR A 407 12.56 -6.59 1.48
N SER A 408 11.28 -6.75 1.83
CA SER A 408 10.74 -6.18 3.07
C SER A 408 11.48 -6.70 4.31
N CYS A 409 11.78 -8.00 4.35
CA CYS A 409 12.53 -8.61 5.45
C CYS A 409 13.95 -8.08 5.60
N VAL A 410 14.60 -7.70 4.51
CA VAL A 410 15.94 -7.08 4.54
C VAL A 410 15.84 -5.67 5.11
N ASN A 411 14.88 -4.87 4.62
CA ASN A 411 14.69 -3.47 5.04
C ASN A 411 14.36 -3.32 6.53
N TRP A 412 13.67 -4.29 7.12
CA TRP A 412 13.24 -4.26 8.52
C TRP A 412 14.19 -4.98 9.49
N CYS A 413 15.23 -5.66 9.00
CA CYS A 413 16.15 -6.37 9.88
C CYS A 413 17.09 -5.38 10.59
N PRO A 414 17.03 -5.26 11.93
CA PRO A 414 17.88 -4.31 12.65
C PRO A 414 19.37 -4.65 12.57
N ASN A 415 19.70 -5.94 12.42
CA ASN A 415 21.07 -6.44 12.43
C ASN A 415 21.62 -6.77 11.03
N ASN A 416 20.88 -6.43 9.96
CA ASN A 416 21.22 -6.82 8.58
C ASN A 416 21.51 -8.33 8.43
N ALA A 417 20.75 -9.15 9.16
CA ALA A 417 20.92 -10.60 9.22
C ALA A 417 20.20 -11.37 8.10
N ILE A 418 19.65 -10.68 7.08
CA ILE A 418 18.91 -11.32 5.98
C ILE A 418 19.45 -10.81 4.66
N ILE A 419 19.78 -11.75 3.77
CA ILE A 419 20.31 -11.49 2.43
C ILE A 419 19.51 -12.24 1.38
N TYR A 420 19.54 -11.76 0.14
CA TYR A 420 19.03 -12.54 -0.99
C TYR A 420 20.11 -13.54 -1.43
N ASP A 421 19.71 -14.79 -1.62
CA ASP A 421 20.56 -15.90 -2.03
C ASP A 421 20.07 -16.42 -3.39
N SER A 422 20.86 -16.18 -4.43
CA SER A 422 20.52 -16.56 -5.80
C SER A 422 20.51 -18.07 -6.02
N LEU A 423 21.32 -18.83 -5.27
CA LEU A 423 21.40 -20.29 -5.39
C LEU A 423 20.12 -20.97 -4.89
N ILE A 424 19.54 -20.42 -3.83
CA ILE A 424 18.25 -20.88 -3.27
C ILE A 424 17.06 -20.22 -3.99
N GLY A 425 17.32 -19.13 -4.72
CA GLY A 425 16.27 -18.31 -5.35
C GLY A 425 15.37 -17.60 -4.33
N GLY A 426 15.88 -17.32 -3.13
CA GLY A 426 15.11 -16.86 -1.97
C GLY A 426 15.94 -15.99 -1.01
N PHE A 427 15.41 -15.72 0.19
CA PHE A 427 16.17 -15.02 1.23
C PHE A 427 16.73 -16.02 2.23
N ARG A 428 17.94 -15.75 2.73
CA ARG A 428 18.62 -16.55 3.75
C ARG A 428 18.98 -15.69 4.96
N VAL A 429 18.92 -16.29 6.14
CA VAL A 429 19.32 -15.68 7.41
C VAL A 429 20.80 -15.98 7.70
N ILE A 430 21.55 -14.95 8.05
CA ILE A 430 22.91 -15.07 8.57
C ILE A 430 22.80 -15.33 10.07
N ARG A 431 23.11 -16.55 10.50
CA ARG A 431 22.89 -17.04 11.87
C ARG A 431 23.52 -16.11 12.92
N ASP A 432 24.80 -15.79 12.77
CA ASP A 432 25.57 -15.03 13.75
C ASP A 432 25.10 -13.59 13.94
N LYS A 433 24.35 -13.04 12.98
CA LYS A 433 23.79 -11.68 13.08
C LYS A 433 22.36 -11.67 13.61
N CYS A 434 21.67 -12.81 13.62
CA CYS A 434 20.24 -12.86 13.89
C CYS A 434 19.95 -12.82 15.40
N SER A 435 19.23 -11.79 15.86
CA SER A 435 18.75 -11.69 17.24
C SER A 435 17.43 -12.44 17.50
N LYS A 436 16.90 -13.16 16.52
CA LYS A 436 15.59 -13.85 16.58
C LYS A 436 14.42 -12.95 17.03
N CYS A 437 14.49 -11.65 16.76
CA CYS A 437 13.44 -10.69 17.09
C CYS A 437 12.14 -10.86 16.27
N LYS A 438 12.18 -11.67 15.19
CA LYS A 438 11.05 -11.98 14.29
C LYS A 438 10.38 -10.78 13.60
N ILE A 439 10.98 -9.58 13.64
CA ILE A 439 10.44 -8.39 12.95
C ILE A 439 10.26 -8.66 11.45
N CYS A 440 11.22 -9.36 10.83
CA CYS A 440 11.16 -9.73 9.42
C CYS A 440 9.99 -10.68 9.07
N ASN A 441 9.49 -11.47 10.03
CA ASN A 441 8.26 -12.25 9.88
C ASN A 441 7.05 -11.32 9.94
N LYS A 442 6.96 -10.52 11.00
CA LYS A 442 5.81 -9.64 11.28
C LYS A 442 5.56 -8.61 10.18
N GLU A 443 6.62 -8.04 9.61
CA GLU A 443 6.49 -7.00 8.58
C GLU A 443 6.36 -7.55 7.15
N CYS A 444 6.53 -8.86 6.95
CA CYS A 444 6.42 -9.47 5.64
C CYS A 444 5.00 -9.29 5.06
N PRO A 445 4.85 -8.78 3.81
CA PRO A 445 3.55 -8.64 3.18
C PRO A 445 2.79 -9.96 3.10
N THR A 446 3.45 -11.07 2.76
CA THR A 446 2.83 -12.41 2.74
C THR A 446 2.25 -12.77 4.10
N VAL A 447 3.01 -12.64 5.18
CA VAL A 447 2.51 -12.94 6.53
C VAL A 447 1.31 -12.07 6.87
N ARG A 448 1.38 -10.77 6.61
CA ARG A 448 0.33 -9.82 6.99
C ARG A 448 -0.97 -9.98 6.19
N TYR A 449 -0.87 -10.28 4.90
CA TYR A 449 -2.02 -10.31 3.99
C TYR A 449 -2.56 -11.72 3.73
N VAL A 450 -1.76 -12.75 3.99
CA VAL A 450 -2.11 -14.16 3.81
C VAL A 450 -2.09 -14.88 5.15
N GLY A 451 -0.96 -14.83 5.87
CA GLY A 451 -0.77 -15.52 7.14
C GLY A 451 -1.84 -15.18 8.17
N SER A 452 -2.12 -13.89 8.39
CA SER A 452 -3.14 -13.45 9.36
C SER A 452 -4.54 -14.01 9.09
N ASN A 453 -4.92 -14.22 7.83
CA ASN A 453 -6.20 -14.85 7.49
C ASN A 453 -6.21 -16.35 7.81
N ILE A 454 -5.09 -17.03 7.56
CA ILE A 454 -4.93 -18.46 7.89
C ILE A 454 -5.00 -18.66 9.40
N ILE A 455 -4.27 -17.86 10.17
CA ILE A 455 -4.29 -17.95 11.64
C ILE A 455 -5.71 -17.75 12.15
N LYS A 456 -6.38 -16.68 11.72
CA LYS A 456 -7.77 -16.40 12.14
C LYS A 456 -8.74 -17.54 11.85
N ASN A 457 -8.58 -18.24 10.73
CA ASN A 457 -9.50 -19.31 10.33
C ASN A 457 -9.24 -20.63 11.06
N PHE A 458 -8.00 -20.92 11.44
CA PHE A 458 -7.62 -22.20 12.05
C PHE A 458 -7.30 -22.12 13.54
N GLU A 459 -7.13 -20.93 14.11
CA GLU A 459 -6.89 -20.71 15.53
C GLU A 459 -7.89 -21.46 16.44
N PRO A 460 -9.22 -21.41 16.23
CA PRO A 460 -10.17 -22.15 17.07
C PRO A 460 -9.91 -23.66 17.06
N LEU A 461 -9.55 -24.23 15.90
CA LEU A 461 -9.26 -25.66 15.76
C LEU A 461 -7.94 -26.05 16.42
N ILE A 462 -6.90 -25.22 16.27
CA ILE A 462 -5.58 -25.45 16.88
C ILE A 462 -5.71 -25.42 18.40
N VAL A 463 -6.40 -24.43 18.96
CA VAL A 463 -6.63 -24.31 20.41
C VAL A 463 -7.45 -25.48 20.93
N PHE A 464 -8.53 -25.84 20.23
CA PHE A 464 -9.36 -26.98 20.60
C PHE A 464 -8.54 -28.28 20.65
N TYR A 465 -7.77 -28.59 19.60
CA TYR A 465 -6.96 -29.81 19.57
C TYR A 465 -5.81 -29.82 20.57
N SER A 466 -5.28 -28.65 20.97
CA SER A 466 -4.26 -28.58 22.03
C SER A 466 -4.82 -28.82 23.43
N ILE A 467 -6.10 -28.51 23.67
CA ILE A 467 -6.75 -28.76 24.97
C ILE A 467 -7.14 -30.23 25.12
N GLU A 468 -7.57 -30.87 24.02
CA GLU A 468 -7.94 -32.28 24.05
C GLU A 468 -6.74 -33.25 24.08
N ALA A 469 -5.52 -32.78 23.81
CA ALA A 469 -4.31 -33.61 23.72
C ALA A 469 -3.63 -33.68 25.09
#